data_AF-A0A8E0IRB1-F1
#
_entry.id   AF-A0A8E0IRB1-F1
#
_cell.length_a   1.000
_cell.length_b   1.000
_cell.length_c   1.000
_cell.angle_alpha   90.00
_cell.angle_beta   90.00
_cell.angle_gamma   90.00
#
_symmetry.space_group_name_H-M   'P 1'
#
loop_
_entity.id
_entity.type
_entity.pdbx_description
1 polymer ?
#
loop_
_entity_poly.entity_id
_entity_poly.type
_entity_poly.pdbx_seq_one_letter_code
_entity_poly.pdbx_strand_id
1 'polypeptide(L)'
;MGYPDVRSKIAAGLAQQIVAHYPDVTAIGGVATAGIPHAALVANLLNLPLVYIRSKPKDHGQGRQIEGHLPADAKLVVIDDLLSTGGSVLGAVAAAQKMVLQF
;
A
#
# COMPACT_ATOMS: atom_id res chain seq x y z
N MET A 1 3.46 12.55 -10.46
CA MET A 1 4.46 11.57 -10.95
C MET A 1 5.37 12.02 -12.09
N GLY A 2 4.95 12.97 -12.94
CA GLY A 2 5.75 13.42 -14.09
C GLY A 2 7.10 14.10 -13.79
N TYR A 3 7.38 14.48 -12.54
CA TYR A 3 8.61 15.17 -12.14
C TYR A 3 9.52 14.22 -11.32
N PRO A 4 10.60 13.69 -11.91
CA PRO A 4 11.47 12.69 -11.27
C PRO A 4 12.04 13.14 -9.93
N ASP A 5 12.63 14.33 -9.87
CA ASP A 5 13.30 14.80 -8.65
C ASP A 5 12.31 15.00 -7.50
N VAL A 6 11.12 15.50 -7.81
CA VAL A 6 10.06 15.73 -6.81
C VAL A 6 9.53 14.40 -6.28
N ARG A 7 9.18 13.44 -7.17
CA ARG A 7 8.66 12.14 -6.71
C ARG A 7 9.70 11.36 -5.91
N SER A 8 10.98 11.46 -6.26
CA SER A 8 12.07 10.82 -5.51
C SER A 8 12.19 11.39 -4.10
N LYS A 9 12.10 12.72 -3.95
CA LYS A 9 12.09 13.36 -2.62
C LYS A 9 10.88 12.95 -1.78
N ILE A 10 9.69 12.88 -2.39
CA ILE A 10 8.47 12.43 -1.69
C ILE A 10 8.64 10.98 -1.22
N ALA A 11 9.07 10.07 -2.11
CA ALA A 11 9.26 8.67 -1.77
C ALA A 11 10.32 8.46 -0.67
N ALA A 12 11.44 9.19 -0.73
CA ALA A 12 12.47 9.16 0.31
C ALA A 12 11.93 9.66 1.66
N GLY A 13 11.16 10.75 1.67
CA GLY A 13 10.52 11.26 2.88
C GLY A 13 9.53 10.27 3.49
N LEU A 14 8.66 9.67 2.67
CA LEU A 14 7.73 8.63 3.13
C LEU A 14 8.48 7.41 3.69
N ALA A 15 9.49 6.91 2.99
CA ALA A 15 10.31 5.78 3.43
C ALA A 15 10.99 6.05 4.79
N GLN A 16 11.53 7.26 4.98
CA GLN A 16 12.13 7.67 6.26
C GLN A 16 11.11 7.68 7.39
N GLN A 17 9.92 8.24 7.18
CA GLN A 17 8.86 8.26 8.20
C GLN A 17 8.41 6.83 8.55
N ILE A 18 8.29 5.95 7.55
CA ILE A 18 7.90 4.57 7.75
C ILE A 18 8.93 3.84 8.62
N VAL A 19 10.22 3.92 8.28
CA VAL A 19 11.27 3.25 9.07
C VAL A 19 11.35 3.81 10.49
N ALA A 20 11.15 5.12 10.67
CA ALA A 20 11.22 5.77 11.98
C ALA A 20 10.06 5.36 12.91
N HIS A 21 8.84 5.21 12.39
CA HIS A 21 7.64 4.96 13.19
C HIS A 21 7.17 3.50 13.17
N TYR A 22 7.52 2.74 12.13
CA TYR A 22 7.11 1.36 11.89
C TYR A 22 8.31 0.52 11.43
N PRO A 23 9.37 0.39 12.27
CA PRO A 23 10.63 -0.27 11.88
C PRO A 23 10.48 -1.76 11.57
N ASP A 24 9.36 -2.36 11.97
CA ASP A 24 9.00 -3.76 11.77
C ASP A 24 8.10 -3.99 10.55
N VAL A 25 7.88 -2.99 9.70
CA VAL A 25 7.14 -3.12 8.44
C VAL A 25 7.73 -4.24 7.56
N THR A 26 6.87 -5.05 6.97
CA THR A 26 7.27 -6.16 6.08
C THR A 26 6.66 -6.10 4.69
N ALA A 27 5.73 -5.17 4.44
CA ALA A 27 5.14 -4.94 3.11
C ALA A 27 4.61 -3.51 2.97
N ILE A 28 4.54 -3.03 1.72
CA ILE A 28 3.95 -1.73 1.37
C ILE A 28 2.72 -1.95 0.49
N GLY A 29 1.63 -1.25 0.81
CA GLY A 29 0.36 -1.30 0.11
C GLY A 29 0.00 0.03 -0.53
N GLY A 30 -0.35 0.06 -1.81
CA GLY A 30 -0.89 1.24 -2.47
C GLY A 30 -2.41 1.19 -2.61
N VAL A 31 -3.11 2.26 -2.23
CA VAL A 31 -4.55 2.38 -2.55
C VAL A 31 -4.70 2.68 -4.04
N ALA A 32 -5.52 1.88 -4.72
CA ALA A 32 -5.77 2.11 -6.15
C ALA A 32 -6.61 3.39 -6.35
N THR A 33 -6.23 4.29 -7.24
CA THR A 33 -5.11 4.23 -8.22
C THR A 33 -3.95 5.14 -7.84
N ALA A 34 -4.22 6.28 -7.22
CA ALA A 34 -3.24 7.36 -7.01
C ALA A 34 -2.16 7.03 -5.96
N GLY A 35 -2.48 6.16 -5.00
CA GLY A 35 -1.51 5.64 -4.03
C GLY A 35 -0.48 4.68 -4.62
N ILE A 36 -0.81 3.96 -5.71
CA ILE A 36 0.04 2.90 -6.29
C ILE A 36 1.45 3.40 -6.63
N PRO A 37 1.62 4.51 -7.37
CA PRO A 37 2.95 4.93 -7.78
C PRO A 37 3.81 5.35 -6.58
N HIS A 38 3.22 5.94 -5.54
CA HIS A 38 3.94 6.30 -4.32
C HIS A 38 4.37 5.05 -3.55
N ALA A 39 3.45 4.11 -3.36
CA ALA A 39 3.72 2.81 -2.74
C ALA A 39 4.83 2.04 -3.48
N ALA A 40 4.82 2.03 -4.80
CA ALA A 40 5.82 1.34 -5.60
C ALA A 40 7.24 1.91 -5.41
N LEU A 41 7.38 3.24 -5.39
CA LEU A 41 8.67 3.87 -5.14
C LEU A 41 9.18 3.61 -3.73
N VAL A 42 8.31 3.67 -2.73
CA VAL A 42 8.66 3.39 -1.33
C VAL A 42 9.06 1.92 -1.15
N ALA A 43 8.28 0.99 -1.69
CA ALA A 43 8.59 -0.44 -1.67
C ALA A 43 9.96 -0.73 -2.29
N ASN A 44 10.27 -0.09 -3.43
CA ASN A 44 11.57 -0.21 -4.07
C ASN A 44 12.71 0.35 -3.21
N LEU A 45 12.52 1.53 -2.59
CA LEU A 45 13.55 2.13 -1.72
C LEU A 45 13.81 1.31 -0.45
N LEU A 46 12.78 0.68 0.10
CA LEU A 46 12.88 -0.14 1.31
C LEU A 46 13.21 -1.61 1.01
N ASN A 47 13.26 -2.00 -0.27
CA ASN A 47 13.40 -3.39 -0.71
C ASN A 47 12.35 -4.33 -0.06
N LEU A 48 11.09 -3.88 -0.03
CA LEU A 48 9.96 -4.62 0.54
C LEU A 48 8.96 -5.06 -0.53
N PRO A 49 8.20 -6.14 -0.30
CA PRO A 49 7.06 -6.53 -1.13
C PRO A 49 6.07 -5.38 -1.32
N LEU A 50 5.57 -5.24 -2.55
CA LEU A 50 4.50 -4.33 -2.91
C LEU A 50 3.21 -5.09 -3.14
N VAL A 51 2.12 -4.60 -2.56
CA VAL A 51 0.75 -4.94 -2.96
C VAL A 51 -0.02 -3.68 -3.32
N TYR A 52 -1.12 -3.81 -4.06
CA TYR A 52 -2.07 -2.71 -4.18
C TYR A 52 -3.51 -3.20 -3.97
N ILE A 53 -4.34 -2.28 -3.46
CA ILE A 53 -5.67 -2.58 -2.96
C ILE A 53 -6.70 -1.85 -3.81
N ARG A 54 -7.55 -2.62 -4.47
CA ARG A 54 -8.64 -2.12 -5.30
C ARG A 54 -9.77 -1.59 -4.42
N SER A 55 -10.40 -0.51 -4.87
CA SER A 55 -11.58 0.07 -4.21
C SER A 55 -12.79 -0.87 -4.20
N LYS A 56 -12.84 -1.83 -5.13
CA LYS A 56 -13.90 -2.85 -5.24
C LYS A 56 -13.32 -4.23 -5.55
N PRO A 57 -13.98 -5.32 -5.10
CA PRO A 57 -13.67 -6.69 -5.52
C PRO A 57 -13.60 -6.84 -7.05
N LYS A 58 -12.86 -7.84 -7.53
CA LYS A 58 -12.95 -8.27 -8.94
C LYS A 58 -14.36 -8.79 -9.22
N ASP A 59 -14.91 -8.43 -10.38
CA ASP A 59 -16.23 -8.89 -10.80
C ASP A 59 -16.26 -10.42 -11.03
N HIS A 60 -15.14 -11.04 -11.39
CA HIS A 60 -15.02 -12.48 -11.67
C HIS A 60 -13.78 -13.07 -10.97
N GLY A 61 -13.91 -14.26 -10.35
CA GLY A 61 -12.85 -14.92 -9.56
C GLY A 61 -13.13 -14.96 -8.05
N GLN A 62 -12.10 -15.11 -7.21
CA GLN A 62 -12.25 -15.21 -5.74
C GLN A 62 -12.63 -13.88 -5.04
N GLY A 63 -13.07 -12.85 -5.77
CA GLY A 63 -13.51 -11.57 -5.19
C GLY A 63 -12.44 -10.78 -4.42
N ARG A 64 -11.15 -11.10 -4.60
CA ARG A 64 -10.06 -10.44 -3.86
C ARG A 64 -9.86 -8.99 -4.33
N GLN A 65 -9.66 -8.10 -3.36
CA GLN A 65 -9.33 -6.69 -3.59
C GLN A 65 -7.82 -6.43 -3.63
N ILE A 66 -7.00 -7.36 -3.14
CA ILE A 66 -5.55 -7.23 -3.16
C ILE A 66 -4.98 -7.87 -4.43
N GLU A 67 -4.01 -7.18 -5.01
CA GLU A 67 -3.19 -7.64 -6.12
C GLU A 67 -1.73 -7.70 -5.62
N GLY A 68 -1.07 -8.84 -5.85
CA GLY A 68 0.22 -9.18 -5.25
C GLY A 68 0.10 -10.24 -4.15
N HIS A 69 1.24 -10.63 -3.57
CA HIS A 69 1.30 -11.60 -2.47
C HIS A 69 1.45 -10.86 -1.14
N LEU A 70 0.49 -11.06 -0.23
CA LEU A 70 0.54 -10.54 1.13
C LEU A 70 0.53 -11.73 2.11
N PRO A 71 1.64 -12.02 2.80
CA PRO A 71 1.68 -13.03 3.86
C PRO A 71 0.69 -12.73 4.99
N ALA A 72 0.22 -13.76 5.70
CA ALA A 72 -0.73 -13.59 6.80
C ALA A 72 -0.13 -12.83 8.00
N ASP A 73 1.17 -12.94 8.23
CA ASP A 73 1.90 -12.24 9.29
C ASP A 73 2.44 -10.87 8.85
N ALA A 74 2.03 -10.38 7.67
CA ALA A 74 2.56 -9.15 7.12
C ALA A 74 2.18 -7.91 7.96
N LYS A 75 3.19 -7.10 8.26
CA LYS A 75 3.06 -5.77 8.85
C LYS A 75 3.02 -4.76 7.71
N LEU A 76 1.80 -4.42 7.29
CA LEU A 76 1.54 -3.64 6.09
C LEU A 76 1.40 -2.14 6.41
N VAL A 77 2.16 -1.30 5.70
CA VAL A 77 1.87 0.15 5.62
C VAL A 77 1.11 0.44 4.34
N VAL A 78 -0.05 1.11 4.45
CA VAL A 78 -0.87 1.52 3.32
C VAL A 78 -0.65 2.99 2.99
N ILE A 79 -0.41 3.29 1.71
CA ILE A 79 -0.10 4.62 1.20
C ILE A 79 -1.20 5.05 0.21
N ASP A 80 -1.68 6.28 0.39
CA ASP A 80 -2.52 6.99 -0.56
C ASP A 80 -1.89 8.36 -0.88
N ASP A 81 -2.35 9.04 -1.92
CA ASP A 81 -1.82 10.36 -2.29
C ASP A 81 -2.35 11.48 -1.39
N LEU A 82 -3.63 11.41 -1.00
CA LEU A 82 -4.26 12.37 -0.10
C LEU A 82 -5.35 11.70 0.76
N LEU A 83 -5.56 12.26 1.95
CA LEU A 83 -6.66 11.87 2.82
C LEU A 83 -7.68 13.00 2.90
N SER A 84 -8.92 12.69 2.52
CA SER A 84 -10.08 13.58 2.74
C SER A 84 -10.89 13.10 3.95
N THR A 85 -11.92 12.29 3.73
CA THR A 85 -12.69 11.62 4.80
C THR A 85 -12.00 10.38 5.35
N GLY A 86 -10.97 9.87 4.64
CA GLY A 86 -10.27 8.62 4.96
C GLY A 86 -11.01 7.34 4.55
N GLY A 87 -12.23 7.44 4.01
CA GLY A 87 -13.05 6.26 3.67
C GLY A 87 -12.38 5.27 2.71
N SER A 88 -11.66 5.76 1.69
CA SER A 88 -10.92 4.92 0.75
C SER A 88 -9.83 4.10 1.45
N VAL A 89 -9.04 4.74 2.31
CA VAL A 89 -7.94 4.09 3.04
C VAL A 89 -8.47 3.11 4.08
N LEU A 90 -9.52 3.49 4.83
CA LEU A 90 -10.16 2.58 5.78
C LEU A 90 -10.76 1.36 5.07
N GLY A 91 -11.40 1.54 3.91
CA GLY A 91 -11.88 0.44 3.09
C GLY A 91 -10.75 -0.47 2.59
N ALA A 92 -9.62 0.12 2.19
CA ALA A 92 -8.44 -0.62 1.75
C ALA A 92 -7.83 -1.46 2.88
N VAL A 93 -7.68 -0.88 4.07
CA VAL A 93 -7.18 -1.58 5.28
C VAL A 93 -8.12 -2.72 5.66
N ALA A 94 -9.44 -2.49 5.66
CA ALA A 94 -10.42 -3.53 5.95
C ALA A 94 -10.35 -4.70 4.95
N ALA A 95 -10.14 -4.40 3.66
CA ALA A 95 -9.95 -5.41 2.64
C ALA A 95 -8.65 -6.22 2.86
N ALA A 96 -7.57 -5.57 3.28
CA ALA A 96 -6.30 -6.23 3.60
C ALA A 96 -6.41 -7.16 4.81
N GLN A 97 -7.06 -6.71 5.88
CA GLN A 97 -7.29 -7.50 7.08
C GLN A 97 -8.13 -8.76 6.79
N LYS A 98 -9.17 -8.65 5.95
CA LYS A 98 -9.98 -9.80 5.54
C LYS A 98 -9.16 -10.87 4.81
N MET A 99 -8.16 -10.47 4.02
CA MET A 99 -7.35 -11.44 3.27
C MET A 99 -6.39 -12.21 4.18
N VAL A 100 -5.85 -11.56 5.21
CA VAL A 100 -4.99 -12.19 6.22
C VAL A 100 -5.75 -13.27 7.02
N LEU A 101 -7.03 -13.06 7.30
CA LEU A 101 -7.88 -13.97 8.07
C LEU A 101 -8.42 -15.18 7.28
N GLN A 102 -8.13 -15.27 5.98
CA GLN A 102 -8.65 -16.31 5.08
C GLN A 102 -7.67 -17.47 4.83
N PHE A 103 -6.61 -17.57 5.63
CA PHE A 103 -5.61 -18.64 5.63
C PHE A 103 -5.38 -19.14 7.05
#